data_AF-A0A9P5YW89-F1
#
_entry.id   AF-A0A9P5YW89-F1
#
_cell.length_a   1.000
_cell.length_b   1.000
_cell.length_c   1.000
_cell.angle_alpha   90.00
_cell.angle_beta   90.00
_cell.angle_gamma   90.00
#
_symmetry.space_group_name_H-M   'P 1'
#
loop_
_entity.id
_entity.type
_entity.pdbx_description
1 polymer ?
#
loop_
_entity_poly.entity_id
_entity_poly.type
_entity_poly.pdbx_seq_one_letter_code
_entity_poly.pdbx_strand_id
1 'polypeptide(L)'
;MRNTFKPLIPTIACQIAIVLPEIRPLVELVIERDPIIFDKSLATQLQSLTIQPLKDLSASGKLSNPETTPRLVVIDGLDECNDPKIQTMIVREIAHALRRFTVPPLKFLIASRPEQCIIHTFNSAALNGLWRSLVLDDTYKPDDDIRLFLTESFEEIKTSRTSFRFPVIWPSQSDIDTLVANHQANSSMHLLL
;
A
#
# COMPACT_ATOMS: atom_id res chain seq x y z
N MET A 1 2.22 9.89 -15.96
CA MET A 1 2.91 8.58 -15.98
C MET A 1 2.54 7.78 -14.73
N ARG A 2 1.29 7.32 -14.61
CA ARG A 2 0.80 6.60 -13.42
C ARG A 2 -0.21 5.56 -13.90
N ASN A 3 0.20 4.31 -14.15
CA ASN A 3 -0.73 3.16 -14.27
C ASN A 3 -0.02 1.81 -14.57
N THR A 4 1.06 1.50 -13.86
CA THR A 4 1.61 0.14 -13.90
C THR A 4 2.10 -0.26 -12.52
N PHE A 5 1.44 -1.26 -11.92
CA PHE A 5 1.87 -1.92 -10.68
C PHE A 5 3.03 -2.90 -10.89
N LYS A 6 3.61 -2.90 -12.10
CA LYS A 6 4.82 -3.66 -12.44
C LYS A 6 5.97 -3.47 -11.42
N PRO A 7 6.26 -2.27 -10.89
CA PRO A 7 7.36 -2.11 -9.95
C PRO A 7 6.98 -2.49 -8.50
N LEU A 8 5.75 -2.93 -8.20
CA LEU A 8 5.33 -3.22 -6.82
C LEU A 8 6.28 -4.19 -6.11
N ILE A 9 6.51 -5.37 -6.70
CA ILE A 9 7.38 -6.37 -6.08
C ILE A 9 8.86 -5.95 -6.11
N PRO A 10 9.41 -5.43 -7.22
CA PRO A 10 10.78 -4.91 -7.23
C PRO A 10 11.02 -3.84 -6.18
N THR A 11 10.05 -2.94 -5.96
CA THR A 11 10.09 -1.93 -4.91
C THR A 11 10.09 -2.57 -3.52
N ILE A 12 9.21 -3.53 -3.26
CA ILE A 12 9.18 -4.28 -1.98
C ILE A 12 10.54 -4.97 -1.75
N ALA A 13 11.06 -5.69 -2.74
CA ALA A 13 12.35 -6.37 -2.64
C ALA A 13 13.51 -5.40 -2.35
N CYS A 14 13.53 -4.25 -3.04
CA CYS A 14 14.51 -3.19 -2.81
C CYS A 14 14.41 -2.63 -1.38
N GLN A 15 13.20 -2.32 -0.91
CA GLN A 15 12.99 -1.81 0.44
C GLN A 15 13.38 -2.82 1.52
N ILE A 16 13.05 -4.11 1.33
CA ILE A 16 13.51 -5.17 2.22
C ILE A 16 15.03 -5.24 2.22
N ALA A 17 15.69 -5.13 1.07
CA ALA A 17 17.14 -5.13 0.97
C ALA A 17 17.81 -3.90 1.60
N ILE A 18 17.12 -2.77 1.71
CA ILE A 18 17.57 -1.59 2.44
C ILE A 18 17.54 -1.86 3.95
N VAL A 19 16.43 -2.41 4.45
CA VAL A 19 16.20 -2.67 5.89
C VAL A 19 16.97 -3.90 6.39
N LEU A 20 17.17 -4.88 5.53
CA LEU A 20 17.82 -6.16 5.81
C LEU A 20 18.95 -6.41 4.79
N PRO A 21 20.12 -5.78 4.95
CA PRO A 21 21.20 -5.84 3.98
C PRO A 21 21.68 -7.25 3.63
N GLU A 22 21.52 -8.22 4.54
CA GLU A 22 21.93 -9.61 4.38
C GLU A 22 21.16 -10.34 3.26
N ILE A 23 20.00 -9.83 2.87
CA ILE A 23 19.21 -10.40 1.77
C ILE A 23 19.72 -9.98 0.39
N ARG A 24 20.46 -8.85 0.31
CA ARG A 24 20.95 -8.27 -0.96
C ARG A 24 21.62 -9.28 -1.89
N PRO A 25 22.64 -10.05 -1.46
CA PRO A 25 23.31 -10.99 -2.36
C PRO A 25 22.38 -12.09 -2.89
N LEU A 26 21.32 -12.45 -2.14
CA LEU A 26 20.33 -13.43 -2.59
C LEU A 26 19.44 -12.85 -3.69
N VAL A 27 19.01 -11.59 -3.54
CA VAL A 27 18.19 -10.89 -4.53
C VAL A 27 19.01 -10.58 -5.79
N GLU A 28 20.25 -10.11 -5.65
CA GLU A 28 21.16 -9.85 -6.75
C GLU A 28 21.41 -11.12 -7.59
N LEU A 29 21.68 -12.25 -6.93
CA LEU A 29 21.86 -13.53 -7.61
C LEU A 29 20.63 -13.96 -8.43
N VAL A 30 19.42 -13.68 -7.95
CA VAL A 30 18.19 -13.96 -8.70
C VAL A 30 18.12 -13.10 -9.96
N ILE A 31 18.43 -11.80 -9.84
CA ILE A 31 18.43 -10.86 -10.98
C ILE A 31 19.51 -11.22 -11.99
N GLU A 32 20.71 -11.58 -11.55
CA GLU A 32 21.81 -12.00 -12.43
C GLU A 32 21.46 -13.26 -13.23
N ARG A 33 20.81 -14.23 -12.58
CA ARG A 33 20.40 -15.49 -13.22
C ARG A 33 19.19 -15.34 -14.13
N ASP A 34 18.32 -14.37 -13.85
CA ASP A 34 17.07 -14.17 -14.57
C ASP A 34 16.79 -12.67 -14.79
N PRO A 35 17.50 -12.02 -15.74
CA PRO A 35 17.37 -10.57 -15.95
C PRO A 35 15.97 -10.13 -16.37
N ILE A 36 15.17 -11.04 -16.95
CA ILE A 36 13.78 -10.77 -17.38
C ILE A 36 12.76 -10.92 -16.23
N ILE A 37 13.21 -11.17 -14.99
CA ILE A 37 12.34 -11.36 -13.82
C ILE A 37 11.33 -10.21 -13.65
N PHE A 38 11.71 -8.97 -13.99
CA PHE A 38 10.86 -7.78 -13.88
C PHE A 38 9.66 -7.76 -14.83
N ASP A 39 9.68 -8.57 -15.89
CA ASP A 39 8.57 -8.75 -16.82
C ASP A 39 7.75 -10.02 -16.56
N LYS A 40 8.15 -10.84 -15.58
CA LYS A 40 7.39 -12.03 -15.19
C LYS A 40 6.15 -11.68 -14.38
N SER A 41 5.28 -12.67 -14.17
CA SER A 41 4.07 -12.51 -13.36
C SER A 41 4.39 -12.00 -11.95
N LEU A 42 3.44 -11.27 -11.36
CA LEU A 42 3.52 -10.79 -9.98
C LEU A 42 3.84 -11.92 -9.00
N ALA A 43 3.20 -13.08 -9.19
CA ALA A 43 3.45 -14.31 -8.42
C ALA A 43 4.92 -14.74 -8.47
N THR A 44 5.49 -14.80 -9.68
CA THR A 44 6.88 -15.20 -9.89
C THR A 44 7.84 -14.20 -9.28
N GLN A 45 7.58 -12.90 -9.45
CA GLN A 45 8.38 -11.85 -8.84
C GLN A 45 8.33 -11.96 -7.31
N LEU A 46 7.14 -12.08 -6.72
CA LEU A 46 6.96 -12.14 -5.27
C LEU A 46 7.67 -13.36 -4.68
N GLN A 47 7.56 -14.50 -5.35
CA GLN A 47 8.25 -15.71 -4.95
C GLN A 47 9.77 -15.56 -5.04
N SER A 48 10.30 -15.12 -6.18
CA SER A 48 11.74 -15.14 -6.46
C SER A 48 12.51 -13.98 -5.82
N LEU A 49 11.92 -12.79 -5.74
CA LEU A 49 12.61 -11.59 -5.25
C LEU A 49 12.37 -11.31 -3.77
N THR A 50 11.33 -11.92 -3.17
CA THR A 50 10.96 -11.64 -1.77
C THR A 50 10.97 -12.91 -0.93
N ILE A 51 10.13 -13.87 -1.28
CA ILE A 51 9.85 -15.01 -0.40
C ILE A 51 11.03 -15.98 -0.34
N GLN A 52 11.54 -16.41 -1.49
CA GLN A 52 12.64 -17.38 -1.54
C GLN A 52 13.91 -16.81 -0.89
N PRO A 53 14.34 -15.56 -1.16
CA PRO A 53 15.45 -14.94 -0.45
C PRO A 53 15.25 -14.88 1.07
N LEU A 54 14.05 -14.55 1.56
CA LEU A 54 13.75 -14.57 3.00
C LEU A 54 13.80 -15.99 3.58
N LYS A 55 13.37 -17.02 2.83
CA LYS A 55 13.48 -18.42 3.26
C LYS A 55 14.93 -18.87 3.39
N ASP A 56 15.73 -18.58 2.38
CA ASP A 56 17.14 -18.97 2.35
C ASP A 56 17.91 -18.27 3.47
N LEU A 57 17.61 -16.99 3.70
CA LEU A 57 18.18 -16.23 4.79
C LEU A 57 17.74 -16.76 6.16
N SER A 58 16.46 -17.13 6.33
CA SER A 58 15.97 -17.79 7.53
C SER A 58 16.67 -19.12 7.80
N ALA A 59 16.84 -19.95 6.77
CA ALA A 59 17.49 -21.25 6.88
C ALA A 59 18.97 -21.12 7.29
N SER A 60 19.61 -20.01 6.93
CA SER A 60 20.99 -19.69 7.33
C SER A 60 21.14 -19.21 8.78
N GLY A 61 20.05 -19.07 9.55
CA GLY A 61 20.06 -18.57 10.93
C GLY A 61 20.23 -17.05 11.05
N LYS A 62 20.24 -16.32 9.92
CA LYS A 62 20.41 -14.86 9.91
C LYS A 62 19.13 -14.08 10.23
N LEU A 63 17.97 -14.75 10.26
CA LEU A 63 16.67 -14.17 10.68
C LEU A 63 16.21 -14.63 12.08
N SER A 64 17.15 -15.13 12.90
CA SER A 64 16.81 -15.70 14.21
C SER A 64 16.43 -14.67 15.26
N ASN A 65 16.76 -13.38 15.06
CA ASN A 65 16.36 -12.32 15.98
C ASN A 65 15.00 -11.71 15.55
N PRO A 66 13.93 -11.90 16.33
CA PRO A 66 12.62 -11.34 16.03
C PRO A 66 12.58 -9.81 16.02
N GLU A 67 13.46 -9.15 16.77
CA GLU A 67 13.47 -7.69 16.91
C GLU A 67 14.08 -6.97 15.70
N THR A 68 14.98 -7.63 14.97
CA THR A 68 15.67 -7.04 13.81
C THR A 68 15.17 -7.58 12.48
N THR A 69 14.29 -8.59 12.50
CA THR A 69 13.75 -9.18 11.28
C THR A 69 12.52 -8.39 10.82
N PRO A 70 12.55 -7.70 9.67
CA PRO A 70 11.36 -7.05 9.14
C PRO A 70 10.28 -8.09 8.82
N ARG A 71 9.12 -7.93 9.46
CA ARG A 71 7.98 -8.87 9.40
C ARG A 71 6.73 -8.24 8.83
N LEU A 72 6.78 -6.98 8.41
CA LEU A 72 5.62 -6.25 7.92
C LEU A 72 5.98 -5.51 6.64
N VAL A 73 5.23 -5.79 5.59
CA VAL A 73 5.18 -4.99 4.36
C VAL A 73 3.90 -4.20 4.39
N VAL A 74 4.00 -2.88 4.24
CA VAL A 74 2.84 -1.99 4.14
C VAL A 74 2.65 -1.60 2.68
N ILE A 75 1.45 -1.82 2.16
CA ILE A 75 1.02 -1.36 0.85
C ILE A 75 -0.06 -0.31 1.10
N ASP A 76 0.26 0.95 0.87
CA ASP A 76 -0.66 2.06 1.03
C ASP A 76 -1.25 2.47 -0.33
N GLY A 77 -2.52 2.87 -0.35
CA GLY A 77 -3.23 3.33 -1.55
C GLY A 77 -3.43 2.26 -2.63
N LEU A 78 -3.79 1.02 -2.28
CA LEU A 78 -4.06 -0.02 -3.31
C LEU A 78 -5.17 0.40 -4.30
N ASP A 79 -6.13 1.18 -3.84
CA ASP A 79 -7.23 1.74 -4.64
C ASP A 79 -6.79 2.79 -5.68
N GLU A 80 -5.60 3.37 -5.55
CA GLU A 80 -5.05 4.27 -6.58
C GLU A 80 -4.72 3.51 -7.88
N CYS A 81 -4.79 2.17 -7.85
CA CYS A 81 -4.78 1.33 -9.04
C CYS A 81 -6.09 1.49 -9.81
N ASN A 82 -6.04 2.16 -10.95
CA ASN A 82 -7.22 2.35 -11.79
C ASN A 82 -7.74 1.05 -12.47
N ASP A 83 -7.10 -0.10 -12.28
CA ASP A 83 -7.56 -1.39 -12.82
C ASP A 83 -7.99 -2.34 -11.67
N PRO A 84 -9.31 -2.53 -11.47
CA PRO A 84 -9.87 -3.47 -10.49
C PRO A 84 -9.34 -4.91 -10.61
N LYS A 85 -8.98 -5.35 -11.82
CA LYS A 85 -8.42 -6.69 -12.03
C LYS A 85 -7.02 -6.78 -11.46
N ILE A 86 -6.22 -5.74 -11.60
CA ILE A 86 -4.86 -5.68 -11.05
C ILE A 86 -4.92 -5.62 -9.52
N GLN A 87 -5.80 -4.80 -8.93
CA GLN A 87 -6.02 -4.77 -7.48
C GLN A 87 -6.35 -6.17 -6.93
N THR A 88 -7.33 -6.83 -7.55
CA THR A 88 -7.78 -8.18 -7.19
C THR A 88 -6.64 -9.20 -7.32
N MET A 89 -5.88 -9.13 -8.42
CA MET A 89 -4.73 -10.00 -8.65
C MET A 89 -3.67 -9.82 -7.56
N ILE A 90 -3.32 -8.58 -7.20
CA ILE A 90 -2.31 -8.31 -6.16
C ILE A 90 -2.70 -8.97 -4.83
N VAL A 91 -3.92 -8.72 -4.37
CA VAL A 91 -4.43 -9.27 -3.11
C VAL A 91 -4.41 -10.80 -3.14
N ARG A 92 -4.84 -11.41 -4.26
CA ARG A 92 -4.87 -12.87 -4.40
C ARG A 92 -3.48 -13.49 -4.44
N GLU A 93 -2.53 -12.90 -5.16
CA GLU A 93 -1.18 -13.44 -5.27
C GLU A 93 -0.42 -13.33 -3.94
N ILE A 94 -0.58 -12.22 -3.22
CA ILE A 94 -0.05 -12.07 -1.86
C ILE A 94 -0.66 -13.13 -0.93
N ALA A 95 -2.00 -13.26 -0.94
CA ALA A 95 -2.68 -14.26 -0.13
C ALA A 95 -2.23 -15.70 -0.44
N HIS A 96 -2.13 -16.05 -1.72
CA HIS A 96 -1.67 -17.36 -2.16
C HIS A 96 -0.23 -17.64 -1.74
N ALA A 97 0.65 -16.64 -1.84
CA ALA A 97 1.99 -16.70 -1.31
C ALA A 97 1.98 -16.98 0.21
N LEU A 98 1.28 -16.18 1.01
CA LEU A 98 1.23 -16.34 2.47
C LEU A 98 0.74 -17.73 2.89
N ARG A 99 -0.25 -18.30 2.20
CA ARG A 99 -0.71 -19.67 2.48
C ARG A 99 0.33 -20.74 2.14
N ARG A 100 1.12 -20.52 1.09
CA ARG A 100 2.03 -21.53 0.56
C ARG A 100 3.37 -21.56 1.30
N PHE A 101 3.78 -20.47 1.93
CA PHE A 101 5.13 -20.34 2.45
C PHE A 101 5.15 -20.17 3.97
N THR A 102 5.67 -21.18 4.66
CA THR A 102 5.93 -21.19 6.12
C THR A 102 7.29 -20.56 6.45
N VAL A 103 7.48 -19.28 6.11
CA VAL A 103 8.72 -18.49 6.37
C VAL A 103 8.54 -17.71 7.70
N PRO A 104 9.58 -17.17 8.38
CA PRO A 104 9.37 -16.26 9.50
C PRO A 104 8.37 -15.16 9.11
N PRO A 105 7.41 -14.79 9.98
CA PRO A 105 6.09 -14.33 9.57
C PRO A 105 6.18 -12.97 8.89
N LEU A 106 6.24 -12.99 7.55
CA LEU A 106 6.05 -11.84 6.70
C LEU A 106 4.55 -11.58 6.63
N LYS A 107 4.11 -10.45 7.17
CA LYS A 107 2.74 -9.96 7.15
C LYS A 107 2.60 -8.85 6.15
N PHE A 108 1.39 -8.68 5.62
CA PHE A 108 1.08 -7.57 4.73
C PHE A 108 -0.05 -6.74 5.33
N LEU A 109 0.21 -5.45 5.53
CA LEU A 109 -0.84 -4.48 5.82
C LEU A 109 -1.17 -3.74 4.52
N ILE A 110 -2.39 -3.87 4.04
CA ILE A 110 -2.89 -3.23 2.84
C ILE A 110 -3.87 -2.14 3.26
N ALA A 111 -3.53 -0.87 3.05
CA ALA A 111 -4.42 0.24 3.25
C ALA A 111 -5.04 0.67 1.90
N SER A 112 -6.35 0.85 1.88
CA SER A 112 -7.06 1.30 0.67
C SER A 112 -8.42 1.91 1.00
N ARG A 113 -8.99 2.67 0.06
CA ARG A 113 -10.44 2.94 0.08
C ARG A 113 -11.25 1.63 -0.08
N PRO A 114 -12.47 1.56 0.46
CA PRO A 114 -13.35 0.40 0.40
C PRO A 114 -13.99 0.27 -0.99
N GLU A 115 -13.17 0.12 -2.03
CA GLU A 115 -13.64 -0.14 -3.38
C GLU A 115 -14.26 -1.54 -3.47
N GLN A 116 -15.36 -1.68 -4.22
CA GLN A 116 -16.15 -2.93 -4.25
C GLN A 116 -15.31 -4.15 -4.66
N CYS A 117 -14.39 -3.99 -5.62
CA CYS A 117 -13.49 -5.06 -6.06
C CYS A 117 -12.52 -5.52 -4.97
N ILE A 118 -11.99 -4.59 -4.18
CA ILE A 118 -11.08 -4.88 -3.07
C ILE A 118 -11.85 -5.62 -1.97
N ILE A 119 -12.99 -5.07 -1.53
CA ILE A 119 -13.84 -5.68 -0.50
C ILE A 119 -14.25 -7.10 -0.92
N HIS A 120 -14.73 -7.26 -2.15
CA HIS A 120 -15.18 -8.57 -2.65
C HIS A 120 -14.03 -9.58 -2.67
N THR A 121 -12.82 -9.14 -3.02
CA THR A 121 -11.65 -10.02 -3.05
C THR A 121 -11.27 -10.52 -1.66
N PHE A 122 -11.24 -9.63 -0.66
CA PHE A 122 -10.98 -10.02 0.73
C PHE A 122 -12.07 -10.93 1.30
N ASN A 123 -13.35 -10.67 0.98
CA ASN A 123 -14.47 -11.51 1.42
C ASN A 123 -14.61 -12.83 0.64
N SER A 124 -13.75 -13.10 -0.34
CA SER A 124 -13.81 -14.34 -1.11
C SER A 124 -13.35 -15.56 -0.29
N ALA A 125 -13.91 -16.73 -0.60
CA ALA A 125 -13.56 -17.98 0.08
C ALA A 125 -12.05 -18.32 0.04
N ALA A 126 -11.33 -17.84 -0.98
CA ALA A 126 -9.89 -18.05 -1.14
C ALA A 126 -9.06 -17.40 -0.02
N LEU A 127 -9.55 -16.29 0.55
CA LEU A 127 -8.88 -15.51 1.59
C LEU A 127 -9.48 -15.77 2.99
N ASN A 128 -10.49 -16.63 3.10
CA ASN A 128 -11.14 -16.91 4.37
C ASN A 128 -10.13 -17.38 5.43
N GLY A 129 -10.13 -16.72 6.59
CA GLY A 129 -9.21 -17.00 7.70
C GLY A 129 -7.78 -16.45 7.54
N LEU A 130 -7.43 -15.81 6.42
CA LEU A 130 -6.09 -15.28 6.16
C LEU A 130 -5.95 -13.77 6.46
N TRP A 131 -7.07 -13.06 6.63
CA TRP A 131 -7.04 -11.61 6.81
C TRP A 131 -7.94 -11.13 7.96
N ARG A 132 -7.68 -9.90 8.39
CA ARG A 132 -8.45 -9.14 9.37
C ARG A 132 -8.72 -7.75 8.84
N SER A 133 -9.95 -7.27 9.01
CA SER A 133 -10.31 -5.88 8.73
C SER A 133 -9.99 -5.02 9.93
N LEU A 134 -9.34 -3.89 9.71
CA LEU A 134 -9.29 -2.78 10.63
C LEU A 134 -9.96 -1.60 9.93
N VAL A 135 -11.23 -1.36 10.28
CA VAL A 135 -11.93 -0.17 9.82
C VAL A 135 -11.38 1.00 10.64
N LEU A 136 -10.83 1.99 9.96
CA LEU A 136 -10.48 3.27 10.58
C LEU A 136 -11.79 4.06 10.65
N ASP A 137 -12.48 3.83 11.76
CA ASP A 137 -13.85 4.16 12.17
C ASP A 137 -14.57 5.39 11.56
N ASP A 138 -15.89 5.23 11.42
CA ASP A 138 -16.95 6.20 11.07
C ASP A 138 -17.13 7.32 12.13
N THR A 139 -16.31 7.33 13.20
CA THR A 139 -16.27 8.43 14.21
C THR A 139 -15.31 9.55 13.84
N TYR A 140 -14.44 9.33 12.84
CA TYR A 140 -13.69 10.42 12.24
C TYR A 140 -14.69 11.37 11.58
N LYS A 141 -14.61 12.67 11.92
CA LYS A 141 -15.33 13.72 11.20
C LYS A 141 -14.38 14.29 10.15
N PRO A 142 -14.18 13.60 9.01
CA PRO A 142 -13.28 14.09 7.97
C PRO A 142 -13.66 15.51 7.54
N ASP A 143 -14.94 15.85 7.62
CA ASP A 143 -15.49 17.17 7.34
C ASP A 143 -14.82 18.30 8.13
N ASP A 144 -14.55 18.11 9.43
CA ASP A 144 -14.00 19.15 10.29
C ASP A 144 -12.51 19.38 9.97
N ASP A 145 -11.75 18.30 9.76
CA ASP A 145 -10.33 18.36 9.41
C ASP A 145 -10.10 18.87 7.99
N ILE A 146 -10.91 18.41 7.02
CA ILE A 146 -10.86 18.88 5.63
C ILE A 146 -11.25 20.35 5.56
N ARG A 147 -12.27 20.76 6.33
CA ARG A 147 -12.65 22.16 6.45
C ARG A 147 -11.49 23.00 6.99
N LEU A 148 -10.86 22.58 8.08
CA LEU A 148 -9.72 23.27 8.66
C LEU A 148 -8.58 23.41 7.63
N PHE A 149 -8.20 22.31 6.99
CA PHE A 149 -7.15 22.30 5.96
C PHE A 149 -7.47 23.22 4.77
N LEU A 150 -8.71 23.17 4.25
CA LEU A 150 -9.13 24.02 3.14
C LEU A 150 -9.09 25.50 3.55
N THR A 151 -9.62 25.83 4.74
CA THR A 151 -9.59 27.21 5.27
C THR A 151 -8.15 27.72 5.38
N GLU A 152 -7.26 26.96 6.02
CA GLU A 152 -5.84 27.34 6.16
C GLU A 152 -5.15 27.50 4.80
N SER A 153 -5.35 26.55 3.87
CA SER A 153 -4.77 26.59 2.53
C SER A 153 -5.24 27.78 1.71
N PHE A 154 -6.53 28.14 1.80
CA PHE A 154 -7.06 29.31 1.09
C PHE A 154 -6.57 30.63 1.68
N GLU A 155 -6.39 30.72 2.99
CA GLU A 155 -5.75 31.88 3.63
C GLU A 155 -4.27 32.01 3.23
N GLU A 156 -3.55 30.91 3.12
CA GLU A 156 -2.18 30.91 2.59
C GLU A 156 -2.13 31.42 1.14
N ILE A 157 -3.08 31.00 0.29
CA ILE A 157 -3.17 31.49 -1.09
C ILE A 157 -3.44 33.00 -1.15
N LYS A 158 -4.32 33.53 -0.29
CA LYS A 158 -4.60 34.98 -0.22
C LYS A 158 -3.36 35.78 0.17
N THR A 159 -2.67 35.30 1.21
CA THR A 159 -1.52 36.00 1.79
C THR A 159 -0.28 35.91 0.90
N SER A 160 -0.08 34.79 0.21
CA SER A 160 1.06 34.59 -0.71
C SER A 160 0.90 35.28 -2.06
N ARG A 161 -0.33 35.51 -2.55
CA ARG A 161 -0.60 36.08 -3.88
C ARG A 161 -1.11 37.52 -3.81
N THR A 162 -0.28 38.39 -3.24
CA THR A 162 -0.57 39.84 -3.06
C THR A 162 -0.84 40.59 -4.37
N SER A 163 -0.41 40.07 -5.51
CA SER A 163 -0.66 40.64 -6.85
C SER A 163 -2.04 40.33 -7.41
N PHE A 164 -2.78 39.39 -6.81
CA PHE A 164 -4.12 39.02 -7.25
C PHE A 164 -5.17 39.61 -6.31
N ARG A 165 -6.17 40.33 -6.86
CA ARG A 165 -7.30 40.82 -6.06
C ARG A 165 -8.34 39.72 -5.93
N PHE A 166 -8.32 39.04 -4.80
CA PHE A 166 -9.41 38.14 -4.44
C PHE A 166 -10.67 38.94 -4.06
N PRO A 167 -11.87 38.38 -4.32
CA PRO A 167 -13.10 38.93 -3.76
C PRO A 167 -13.03 39.00 -2.22
N VAL A 168 -13.75 39.95 -1.62
CA VAL A 168 -13.79 40.15 -0.16
C VAL A 168 -14.24 38.90 0.59
N ILE A 169 -15.17 38.14 0.00
CA ILE A 169 -15.68 36.88 0.53
C ILE A 169 -15.24 35.79 -0.45
N TRP A 170 -13.98 35.37 -0.34
CA TRP A 170 -13.42 34.27 -1.12
C TRP A 170 -12.51 33.43 -0.24
N PRO A 171 -12.51 32.09 -0.34
CA PRO A 171 -13.70 31.34 -0.72
C PRO A 171 -14.87 31.70 0.20
N SER A 172 -16.10 31.59 -0.31
CA SER A 172 -17.27 31.68 0.56
C SER A 172 -17.39 30.42 1.42
N GLN A 173 -18.14 30.51 2.53
CA GLN A 173 -18.41 29.33 3.36
C GLN A 173 -19.07 28.21 2.54
N SER A 174 -19.95 28.56 1.60
CA SER A 174 -20.61 27.62 0.68
C SER A 174 -19.61 26.92 -0.26
N ASP A 175 -18.54 27.59 -0.67
CA ASP A 175 -17.50 26.96 -1.50
C ASP A 175 -16.72 25.93 -0.68
N ILE A 176 -16.38 26.25 0.57
CA ILE A 176 -15.73 25.32 1.49
C ILE A 176 -16.65 24.13 1.78
N ASP A 177 -17.93 24.37 2.09
CA ASP A 177 -18.92 23.32 2.35
C ASP A 177 -19.09 22.38 1.14
N THR A 178 -19.07 22.92 -0.07
CA THR A 178 -19.14 22.12 -1.31
C THR A 178 -17.89 21.27 -1.50
N LEU A 179 -16.71 21.81 -1.20
CA LEU A 179 -15.45 21.07 -1.30
C LEU A 179 -15.34 19.99 -0.23
N VAL A 180 -15.81 20.27 0.99
CA VAL A 180 -15.94 19.29 2.06
C VAL A 180 -16.90 18.17 1.63
N ALA A 181 -18.11 18.49 1.16
CA ALA A 181 -19.08 17.48 0.75
C ALA A 181 -18.64 16.60 -0.45
N ASN A 182 -17.64 17.05 -1.22
CA ASN A 182 -17.08 16.28 -2.34
C ASN A 182 -16.01 15.26 -1.92
N HIS A 183 -15.64 15.17 -0.64
CA HIS A 183 -14.73 14.13 -0.19
C HIS A 183 -15.48 12.78 -0.13
N GLN A 184 -14.84 11.71 -0.62
CA GLN A 184 -15.28 10.33 -0.38
C GLN A 184 -14.32 9.72 0.64
N ALA A 185 -14.51 10.00 1.93
CA ALA A 185 -13.65 9.48 2.98
C ALA A 185 -14.31 8.33 3.74
N ASN A 186 -14.15 7.11 3.23
CA ASN A 186 -14.02 5.94 4.08
C ASN A 186 -12.68 5.31 3.68
N SER A 187 -11.75 5.15 4.61
CA SER A 187 -10.48 4.44 4.38
C SER A 187 -10.51 3.15 5.19
N SER A 188 -10.19 2.03 4.57
CA SER A 188 -10.17 0.71 5.21
C SER A 188 -8.75 0.15 5.20
N MET A 189 -8.30 -0.32 6.36
CA MET A 189 -7.06 -1.07 6.44
C MET A 189 -7.39 -2.56 6.51
N HIS A 190 -6.72 -3.34 5.68
CA HIS A 190 -6.84 -4.78 5.59
C HIS A 190 -5.50 -5.41 5.93
N LEU A 191 -5.43 -6.13 7.04
CA LEU A 191 -4.24 -6.84 7.47
C LEU A 191 -4.31 -8.31 7.04
N LEU A 192 -3.38 -8.75 6.21
CA LEU A 192 -3.12 -10.15 5.90
C LEU A 192 -2.09 -10.70 6.90
N LEU A 193 -2.46 -11.79 7.58
CA LEU A 193 -1.70 -12.41 8.67
C LEU A 193 -0.76 -13.52 8.19
#